data_AF-A0A1S6HP06-F1
#
_entry.id   AF-A0A1S6HP06-F1
#
_cell.length_a   1.000
_cell.length_b   1.000
_cell.length_c   1.000
_cell.angle_alpha   90.00
_cell.angle_beta   90.00
_cell.angle_gamma   90.00
#
_symmetry.space_group_name_H-M   'P 1'
#
loop_
_entity.id
_entity.type
_entity.pdbx_description
1 polymer ?
#
loop_
_entity_poly.entity_id
_entity_poly.type
_entity_poly.pdbx_seq_one_letter_code
_entity_poly.pdbx_strand_id
1 'polypeptide(L)' 'MKMTHVINAIESPFDGVVSAFFFEPGELVTDGTILVEVEPARTKNKAEGRVKA' A
#
# COMPACT_ATOMS: atom_id res chain seq x y z
N MET A 1 4.82 25.71 21.37
CA MET A 1 5.44 24.56 20.67
C MET A 1 4.44 24.09 19.62
N LYS A 2 4.73 24.21 18.33
CA LYS A 2 3.81 23.73 17.28
C LYS A 2 3.88 22.21 17.28
N MET A 3 2.80 21.56 17.70
CA MET A 3 2.61 20.12 17.62
C MET A 3 2.28 19.78 16.17
N THR A 4 3.25 19.98 15.28
CA THR A 4 3.15 19.51 13.88
C THR A 4 2.99 18.01 13.94
N HIS A 5 1.95 17.51 13.29
CA HIS A 5 1.69 16.09 13.10
C HIS A 5 2.81 15.57 12.20
N VAL A 6 3.97 15.28 12.79
CA VAL A 6 5.05 14.57 12.14
C VAL A 6 4.62 13.12 12.11
N ILE A 7 3.70 12.81 11.22
CA ILE A 7 3.52 11.45 10.74
C ILE A 7 4.71 11.18 9.83
N ASN A 8 5.83 10.73 10.40
CA ASN A 8 6.89 10.03 9.66
C ASN A 8 6.41 8.60 9.32
N ALA A 9 5.15 8.48 8.93
CA ALA A 9 4.51 7.23 8.55
C ALA A 9 4.44 7.20 7.03
N ILE A 10 4.73 6.02 6.46
CA ILE A 10 4.59 5.80 5.03
C ILE A 10 3.14 5.38 4.80
N GLU A 11 2.39 6.20 4.06
CA GLU A 11 1.02 5.88 3.67
C GLU A 11 1.01 4.92 2.47
N SER A 12 -0.09 4.17 2.31
CA SER A 12 -0.23 3.28 1.15
C SER A 12 -0.24 4.09 -0.14
N PRO A 13 0.50 3.67 -1.19
CA PRO A 13 0.52 4.37 -2.47
C PRO A 13 -0.76 4.19 -3.29
N PHE A 14 -1.51 3.10 -3.06
CA PHE A 14 -2.78 2.78 -3.72
C PHE A 14 -3.58 1.76 -2.91
N ASP A 15 -4.83 1.54 -3.29
CA ASP A 15 -5.66 0.47 -2.75
C ASP A 15 -5.15 -0.91 -3.19
N GLY A 16 -4.74 -1.72 -2.23
CA GLY A 16 -4.05 -2.98 -2.51
C GLY A 16 -4.01 -3.93 -1.34
N VAL A 17 -3.23 -5.00 -1.51
CA VAL A 17 -2.96 -6.01 -0.49
C VAL A 17 -1.46 -6.07 -0.27
N VAL A 18 -1.02 -6.01 0.99
CA VAL A 18 0.39 -6.20 1.36
C VAL A 18 0.76 -7.65 1.08
N SER A 19 1.74 -7.88 0.22
CA SER A 19 2.22 -9.23 -0.14
C SER A 19 3.39 -9.67 0.75
N ALA A 20 4.29 -8.76 1.12
CA ALA A 20 5.46 -9.06 1.94
C ALA A 20 5.94 -7.86 2.77
N PHE A 21 6.54 -8.16 3.92
CA PHE A 21 7.34 -7.21 4.72
C PHE A 21 8.81 -7.65 4.68
N PHE A 22 9.71 -6.67 4.50
CA PHE A 22 11.17 -6.90 4.42
C PHE A 22 11.94 -6.26 5.57
N PHE A 23 11.26 -5.99 6.69
CA PHE A 23 11.88 -5.47 7.90
C PHE A 23 11.21 -6.04 9.14
N GLU A 24 11.93 -5.98 10.25
CA GLU A 24 11.39 -6.25 11.58
C GLU A 24 11.41 -4.99 12.48
N PRO A 25 10.58 -4.95 13.54
CA PRO A 25 10.62 -3.86 14.50
C PRO A 25 12.00 -3.71 15.16
N GLY A 26 12.58 -2.51 15.08
CA GLY A 26 13.90 -2.21 15.63
C GLY A 26 15.06 -2.41 14.65
N GLU A 27 14.79 -2.90 13.44
CA GLU A 27 15.78 -3.00 12.39
C GLU A 27 16.21 -1.62 11.89
N LEU A 28 17.52 -1.45 11.68
CA LEU A 28 18.09 -0.23 11.09
C LEU A 28 17.97 -0.30 9.58
N VAL A 29 17.37 0.73 8.99
CA VAL A 29 17.17 0.85 7.54
C VAL A 29 17.98 2.01 6.98
N THR A 30 18.27 1.97 5.67
CA THR A 30 18.97 3.03 4.95
C THR A 30 18.07 3.67 3.91
N ASP A 31 18.48 4.82 3.39
CA ASP A 31 17.75 5.46 2.28
C ASP A 31 17.65 4.50 1.08
N GLY A 32 16.44 4.39 0.52
CA GLY A 32 16.14 3.47 -0.58
C GLY A 32 15.86 2.01 -0.20
N THR A 33 15.91 1.63 1.08
CA THR A 33 15.53 0.28 1.51
C THR A 33 14.04 0.01 1.24
N ILE A 34 13.75 -1.11 0.57
CA ILE A 34 12.37 -1.57 0.36
C ILE A 34 11.84 -2.17 1.66
N LEU A 35 10.74 -1.63 2.17
CA LEU A 35 10.15 -2.07 3.43
C LEU A 35 8.98 -3.05 3.22
N VAL A 36 8.16 -2.81 2.20
CA VAL A 36 6.92 -3.54 1.97
C VAL A 36 6.66 -3.67 0.47
N GLU A 37 6.08 -4.78 0.07
CA GLU A 37 5.51 -4.96 -1.27
C GLU A 37 3.98 -4.95 -1.17
N VAL A 38 3.34 -4.21 -2.08
CA VAL A 38 1.89 -4.05 -2.13
C VAL A 38 1.43 -4.36 -3.56
N GLU A 39 0.47 -5.27 -3.70
CA GLU A 39 -0.17 -5.58 -4.98
C GLU A 39 -1.49 -4.80 -5.13
N PRO A 40 -1.79 -4.23 -6.30
CA PRO A 40 -3.06 -3.53 -6.53
C PRO A 40 -4.27 -4.42 -6.30
N ALA A 41 -5.31 -3.86 -5.68
CA ALA A 41 -6.58 -4.56 -5.54
C ALA A 41 -7.14 -4.85 -6.94
N ARG A 42 -7.42 -6.13 -7.25
CA ARG A 42 -8.07 -6.49 -8.51
C ARG A 42 -9.46 -5.88 -8.54
N THR A 43 -9.66 -4.84 -9.34
CA THR A 43 -11.00 -4.36 -9.65
C THR A 43 -11.74 -5.47 -10.38
N LYS A 44 -12.68 -6.12 -9.68
CA LYS A 44 -13.72 -6.92 -10.34
C LYS A 44 -14.66 -5.96 -11.06
N ASN A 45 -14.21 -5.38 -12.17
CA ASN A 45 -15.14 -4.83 -13.14
C ASN A 45 -15.91 -6.01 -13.72
N LYS A 46 -17.09 -6.28 -13.16
CA LYS A 46 -18.10 -7.11 -13.79
C LYS A 46 -18.38 -6.52 -15.17
N ALA A 47 -17.77 -7.10 -16.20
CA ALA A 47 -18.34 -7.10 -17.53
C ALA A 47 -19.58 -7.99 -17.50
N GLU A 48 -20.68 -7.53 -16.88
CA GLU A 48 -21.99 -8.13 -17.09
C GLU A 48 -22.56 -7.56 -18.38
N GLY A 49 -22.16 -8.20 -19.48
CA GLY A 49 -22.92 -8.14 -20.71
C GLY A 49 -24.37 -8.53 -20.44
N ARG A 50 -25.30 -7.62 -20.73
CA ARG A 50 -26.66 -8.00 -21.08
C ARG A 50 -27.13 -7.13 -22.24
N VAL A 51 -26.71 -7.54 -23.44
CA VAL A 51 -27.57 -7.37 -24.61
C VAL A 51 -28.86 -8.11 -24.26
N LYS A 52 -29.94 -7.37 -24.10
CA LYS A 52 -31.28 -7.95 -24.12
C LYS A 52 -31.98 -7.35 -25.35
N ALA A 53 -32.47 -8.29 -26.15
CA ALA A 53 -33.19 -8.13 -27.41
C ALA A 53 -34.31 -7.09 -27.35
#